data_AF-A0A0R3MSA2-F1
#
_entry.id   AF-A0A0R3MSA2-F1
#
_cell.length_a   1.000
_cell.length_b   1.000
_cell.length_c   1.000
_cell.angle_alpha   90.00
_cell.angle_beta   90.00
_cell.angle_gamma   90.00
#
_symmetry.space_group_name_H-M   'P 1'
#
loop_
_entity.id
_entity.type
_entity.pdbx_description
1 polymer ?
#
loop_
_entity_poly.entity_id
_entity_poly.type
_entity_poly.pdbx_seq_one_letter_code
_entity_poly.pdbx_strand_id
1 'polypeptide(L)'
;MADGFLTSDTTDTTWIKPLDTGWKEVTYAAVDGLAVFEGCIILGTVAEAQAVKKFVDDNPGIKEEGVESFGTGIVGTQFRWKNNTIPFEIDPNLPNQQRVLDAIKHWEDNTPIRFVKRKATDPAHRDFVVFRPGNGCASSVGRRGGRQEVILGGACSAGNCIHEIGHTVGLWHEQSRKDRDQFVTVKLNAVVQNARHNFDQHIQDGMDLLAYDYGSIMHYPRDAFSATGEDTIIPKKAGVEIGQRKKLSAGDIASVKKLIKS
;
A
#
# COMPACT_ATOMS: atom_id res chain seq x y z
N MET A 1 3.06 -3.14 -19.41
CA MET A 1 2.90 -3.34 -17.96
C MET A 1 3.99 -2.56 -17.24
N ALA A 2 3.71 -1.30 -16.89
CA ALA A 2 4.71 -0.35 -16.39
C ALA A 2 4.75 -0.24 -14.84
N ASP A 3 3.87 -0.95 -14.12
CA ASP A 3 3.54 -0.55 -12.74
C ASP A 3 4.08 -1.48 -11.66
N GLY A 4 4.74 -2.57 -12.04
CA GLY A 4 5.36 -3.49 -11.09
C GLY A 4 4.37 -4.28 -10.24
N PHE A 5 3.09 -4.33 -10.60
CA PHE A 5 2.11 -5.16 -9.90
C PHE A 5 2.53 -6.64 -9.88
N LEU A 6 2.28 -7.27 -8.73
CA LEU A 6 2.41 -8.68 -8.49
C LEU A 6 1.05 -9.35 -8.73
N THR A 7 1.01 -10.27 -9.67
CA THR A 7 -0.21 -11.00 -10.06
C THR A 7 0.03 -12.51 -9.97
N SER A 8 -1.02 -13.25 -9.63
CA SER A 8 -1.03 -14.72 -9.63
C SER A 8 -2.40 -15.22 -10.04
N ASP A 9 -2.44 -16.38 -10.70
CA ASP A 9 -3.69 -17.13 -10.92
C ASP A 9 -4.19 -17.80 -9.64
N THR A 10 -3.30 -17.95 -8.65
CA THR A 10 -3.67 -18.48 -7.33
C THR A 10 -4.08 -17.33 -6.43
N THR A 11 -5.36 -17.32 -6.08
CA THR A 11 -5.94 -16.38 -5.12
C THR A 11 -6.54 -17.13 -3.95
N ASP A 12 -6.55 -16.50 -2.79
CA ASP A 12 -7.18 -17.00 -1.57
C ASP A 12 -7.68 -15.79 -0.76
N THR A 13 -8.36 -16.04 0.35
CA THR A 13 -8.94 -15.00 1.20
C THR A 13 -8.23 -14.93 2.54
N THR A 14 -8.25 -13.74 3.14
CA THR A 14 -7.89 -13.56 4.55
C THR A 14 -8.71 -12.43 5.15
N TRP A 15 -8.63 -12.29 6.46
CA TRP A 15 -9.24 -11.18 7.17
C TRP A 15 -8.18 -10.13 7.46
N ILE A 16 -8.47 -8.89 7.06
CA ILE A 16 -7.73 -7.72 7.53
C ILE A 16 -8.57 -6.96 8.54
N LYS A 17 -7.92 -6.33 9.51
CA LYS A 17 -8.56 -5.38 10.41
C LYS A 17 -7.94 -4.01 10.21
N PRO A 18 -8.43 -3.21 9.24
CA PRO A 18 -8.10 -1.79 9.19
C PRO A 18 -8.46 -1.18 10.55
N LEU A 19 -7.64 -0.28 11.05
CA LEU A 19 -7.87 0.21 12.40
C LEU A 19 -9.11 1.11 12.47
N ASP A 20 -9.79 1.04 13.61
CA ASP A 20 -11.12 1.62 13.87
C ASP A 20 -12.20 1.08 12.91
N THR A 21 -11.99 -0.13 12.40
CA THR A 21 -13.00 -0.86 11.62
C THR A 21 -13.14 -2.30 12.10
N GLY A 22 -14.27 -2.92 11.72
CA GLY A 22 -14.47 -4.34 11.85
C GLY A 22 -13.48 -5.15 10.99
N TRP A 23 -13.44 -6.46 11.25
CA TRP A 23 -12.73 -7.36 10.36
C TRP A 23 -13.39 -7.35 8.97
N LYS A 24 -12.58 -7.21 7.92
CA LYS A 24 -13.01 -7.30 6.52
C LYS A 24 -12.30 -8.45 5.85
N GLU A 25 -13.07 -9.33 5.21
CA GLU A 25 -12.51 -10.36 4.35
C GLU A 25 -12.04 -9.72 3.05
N VAL A 26 -10.84 -10.09 2.61
CA VAL A 26 -10.21 -9.61 1.38
C VAL A 26 -9.60 -10.76 0.62
N THR A 27 -9.58 -10.64 -0.70
CA THR A 27 -8.89 -11.58 -1.59
C THR A 27 -7.48 -11.11 -1.82
N TYR A 28 -6.52 -12.02 -1.78
CA TYR A 28 -5.12 -11.76 -2.12
C TYR A 28 -4.63 -12.73 -3.19
N ALA A 29 -3.61 -12.33 -3.95
CA ALA A 29 -2.86 -13.18 -4.86
C ALA A 29 -1.65 -13.79 -4.13
N ALA A 30 -1.43 -15.10 -4.29
CA ALA A 30 -0.25 -15.79 -3.75
C ALA A 30 0.92 -15.64 -4.73
N VAL A 31 1.94 -14.85 -4.36
CA VAL A 31 3.08 -14.54 -5.22
C VAL A 31 4.37 -14.77 -4.43
N ASP A 32 5.21 -15.70 -4.89
CA ASP A 32 6.48 -16.05 -4.24
C ASP A 32 6.35 -16.35 -2.72
N GLY A 33 5.25 -16.98 -2.32
CA GLY A 33 4.93 -17.30 -0.92
C GLY A 33 4.38 -16.14 -0.09
N LEU A 34 4.18 -14.96 -0.69
CA LEU A 34 3.58 -13.79 -0.08
C LEU A 34 2.09 -13.69 -0.43
N ALA A 35 1.30 -13.24 0.54
CA ALA A 35 -0.08 -12.83 0.34
C ALA A 35 -0.10 -11.36 -0.12
N VAL A 36 -0.29 -11.15 -1.43
CA VAL A 36 -0.28 -9.81 -2.04
C VAL A 36 -1.70 -9.34 -2.32
N PHE A 37 -2.03 -8.21 -1.71
CA PHE A 37 -3.31 -7.54 -1.83
C PHE A 37 -3.16 -6.28 -2.69
N GLU A 38 -4.18 -5.94 -3.49
CA GLU A 38 -4.14 -4.78 -4.40
C GLU A 38 -2.83 -4.72 -5.22
N GLY A 39 -2.35 -5.87 -5.69
CA GLY A 39 -1.16 -6.00 -6.52
C GLY A 39 0.21 -5.56 -5.96
N CYS A 40 0.30 -4.82 -4.87
CA CYS A 40 1.58 -4.40 -4.29
C CYS A 40 1.58 -4.29 -2.75
N ILE A 41 0.48 -4.64 -2.08
CA ILE A 41 0.40 -4.61 -0.61
C ILE A 41 0.70 -5.98 -0.03
N ILE A 42 1.78 -6.09 0.74
CA ILE A 42 2.16 -7.32 1.44
C ILE A 42 1.37 -7.42 2.75
N LEU A 43 0.44 -8.39 2.83
CA LEU A 43 -0.28 -8.72 4.06
C LEU A 43 0.53 -9.61 5.01
N GLY A 44 1.53 -10.31 4.47
CA GLY A 44 2.37 -11.28 5.16
C GLY A 44 2.73 -12.42 4.21
N THR A 45 3.25 -13.50 4.75
CA THR A 45 3.33 -14.78 4.02
C THR A 45 1.93 -15.37 3.83
N VAL A 46 1.77 -16.25 2.83
CA VAL A 46 0.54 -17.01 2.62
C VAL A 46 0.15 -17.79 3.89
N ALA A 47 1.13 -18.39 4.57
CA ALA A 47 0.90 -19.13 5.82
C ALA A 47 0.37 -18.24 6.95
N GLU A 48 0.91 -17.03 7.11
CA GLU A 48 0.40 -16.06 8.09
C GLU A 48 -1.02 -15.59 7.74
N ALA A 49 -1.29 -15.30 6.46
CA ALA A 49 -2.63 -14.91 6.01
C ALA A 49 -3.67 -16.01 6.27
N GLN A 50 -3.30 -17.27 6.04
CA GLN A 50 -4.15 -18.43 6.33
C GLN A 50 -4.34 -18.66 7.83
N ALA A 51 -3.31 -18.42 8.65
CA ALA A 51 -3.41 -18.49 10.10
C ALA A 51 -4.37 -17.41 10.65
N VAL A 52 -4.29 -16.18 10.13
CA VAL A 52 -5.25 -15.10 10.46
C VAL A 52 -6.66 -15.51 10.05
N LYS A 53 -6.84 -16.05 8.83
CA LYS A 53 -8.15 -16.50 8.37
C LYS A 53 -8.76 -17.52 9.33
N LYS A 54 -7.99 -18.56 9.65
CA LYS A 54 -8.41 -19.60 10.59
C LYS A 54 -8.78 -19.03 11.95
N PHE A 55 -7.95 -18.15 12.51
CA PHE A 55 -8.22 -17.54 13.81
C PHE A 55 -9.54 -16.75 13.81
N VAL A 56 -9.77 -15.93 12.79
CA VAL A 56 -10.97 -15.07 12.72
C VAL A 56 -12.24 -15.89 12.45
N ASP A 57 -12.14 -16.95 11.63
CA ASP A 57 -13.27 -17.83 11.34
C ASP A 57 -13.64 -18.74 12.55
N ASP A 58 -12.65 -19.16 13.34
CA ASP A 58 -12.86 -19.92 14.58
C ASP A 58 -13.42 -19.06 15.73
N ASN A 59 -13.36 -17.72 15.63
CA ASN A 59 -13.75 -16.78 16.68
C ASN A 59 -14.76 -15.73 16.17
N PRO A 60 -15.98 -16.10 15.74
CA PRO A 60 -16.90 -15.17 15.08
C PRO A 60 -17.28 -13.95 15.93
N GLY A 61 -17.23 -14.05 17.27
CA GLY A 61 -17.55 -12.94 18.18
C GLY A 61 -16.61 -11.74 18.11
N ILE A 62 -15.43 -11.85 17.48
CA ILE A 62 -14.51 -10.71 17.30
C ILE A 62 -14.91 -9.80 16.12
N LYS A 63 -15.94 -10.18 15.36
CA LYS A 63 -16.44 -9.46 14.17
C LYS A 63 -17.46 -8.36 14.52
N GLU A 64 -17.96 -8.28 15.75
CA GLU A 64 -18.95 -7.27 16.19
C GLU A 64 -18.28 -5.95 16.70
N GLU A 65 -18.95 -4.81 16.46
CA GLU A 65 -18.41 -3.45 16.22
C GLU A 65 -18.19 -2.50 17.41
N GLY A 66 -17.44 -1.41 17.13
CA GLY A 66 -17.76 -0.06 17.63
C GLY A 66 -16.55 0.88 17.79
N VAL A 67 -16.29 1.76 16.81
CA VAL A 67 -15.73 3.15 16.91
C VAL A 67 -15.61 3.75 15.49
N GLU A 68 -15.88 5.05 15.38
CA GLU A 68 -15.93 5.91 14.19
C GLU A 68 -14.62 6.00 13.38
N SER A 69 -14.74 6.52 12.15
CA SER A 69 -14.11 5.96 10.96
C SER A 69 -13.37 7.02 10.13
N PHE A 70 -12.08 6.81 9.81
CA PHE A 70 -11.22 7.83 9.20
C PHE A 70 -10.11 7.37 8.19
N GLY A 71 -10.15 7.85 6.93
CA GLY A 71 -9.16 7.89 5.82
C GLY A 71 -8.51 6.61 5.24
N THR A 72 -7.93 6.73 4.02
CA THR A 72 -7.01 5.75 3.37
C THR A 72 -5.62 5.76 4.01
N GLY A 73 -5.58 5.51 5.31
CA GLY A 73 -4.36 5.19 6.04
C GLY A 73 -4.62 4.05 7.00
N ILE A 74 -3.65 3.18 7.26
CA ILE A 74 -3.79 2.26 8.41
C ILE A 74 -3.86 3.13 9.66
N VAL A 75 -4.96 3.14 10.42
CA VAL A 75 -5.06 3.96 11.63
C VAL A 75 -4.30 3.29 12.79
N GLY A 76 -3.88 4.02 13.82
CA GLY A 76 -3.43 3.44 15.10
C GLY A 76 -1.94 3.58 15.38
N THR A 77 -1.63 4.06 16.58
CA THR A 77 -0.26 4.37 17.02
C THR A 77 0.66 3.16 16.97
N GLN A 78 0.12 1.94 17.09
CA GLN A 78 0.90 0.71 16.94
C GLN A 78 1.36 0.46 15.51
N PHE A 79 0.69 0.97 14.48
CA PHE A 79 1.14 0.87 13.09
C PHE A 79 1.95 2.10 12.64
N ARG A 80 2.14 3.07 13.53
CA ARG A 80 3.03 4.22 13.29
C ARG A 80 4.48 3.85 13.56
N TRP A 81 5.34 4.44 12.75
CA TRP A 81 6.77 4.49 13.03
C TRP A 81 7.04 5.45 14.17
N LYS A 82 7.77 4.98 15.19
CA LYS A 82 8.07 5.78 16.37
C LYS A 82 8.85 7.03 15.97
N ASN A 83 8.46 8.19 16.50
CA ASN A 83 9.07 9.49 16.20
C ASN A 83 9.15 9.79 14.69
N ASN A 84 8.20 9.25 13.90
CA ASN A 84 8.18 9.39 12.43
C ASN A 84 9.48 8.92 11.75
N THR A 85 10.24 8.07 12.44
CA THR A 85 11.56 7.62 12.01
C THR A 85 11.50 6.17 11.56
N ILE A 86 11.98 5.90 10.36
CA ILE A 86 12.00 4.58 9.72
C ILE A 86 13.45 4.12 9.60
N PRO A 87 13.91 3.20 10.47
CA PRO A 87 15.19 2.56 10.30
C PRO A 87 15.17 1.71 9.03
N PHE A 88 16.23 1.80 8.22
CA PHE A 88 16.30 1.05 6.97
C PHE A 88 17.65 0.41 6.70
N GLU A 89 17.61 -0.66 5.92
CA GLU A 89 18.76 -1.28 5.25
C GLU A 89 18.48 -1.34 3.74
N ILE A 90 19.54 -1.30 2.94
CA ILE A 90 19.47 -1.61 1.51
C ILE A 90 20.25 -2.89 1.30
N ASP A 91 19.59 -3.91 0.76
CA ASP A 91 20.25 -5.15 0.39
C ASP A 91 21.38 -4.85 -0.61
N PRO A 92 22.63 -5.28 -0.36
CA PRO A 92 23.75 -5.02 -1.27
C PRO A 92 23.51 -5.57 -2.68
N ASN A 93 22.65 -6.58 -2.83
CA ASN A 93 22.30 -7.17 -4.12
C ASN A 93 21.18 -6.41 -4.85
N LEU A 94 20.58 -5.37 -4.24
CA LEU A 94 19.59 -4.55 -4.92
C LEU A 94 20.26 -3.74 -6.04
N PRO A 95 19.90 -3.94 -7.32
CA PRO A 95 20.40 -3.10 -8.40
C PRO A 95 19.85 -1.67 -8.26
N ASN A 96 20.62 -0.70 -8.76
CA ASN A 96 20.26 0.71 -8.77
C ASN A 96 19.81 1.23 -7.38
N GLN A 97 20.65 1.04 -6.35
CA GLN A 97 20.34 1.48 -4.98
C GLN A 97 20.08 2.99 -4.88
N GLN A 98 20.57 3.78 -5.84
CA GLN A 98 20.35 5.23 -5.90
C GLN A 98 18.85 5.57 -5.91
N ARG A 99 18.00 4.77 -6.58
CA ARG A 99 16.55 5.00 -6.62
C ARG A 99 15.89 5.00 -5.23
N VAL A 100 16.46 4.22 -4.29
CA VAL A 100 16.00 4.18 -2.90
C VAL A 100 16.39 5.47 -2.19
N LEU A 101 17.63 5.91 -2.36
CA LEU A 101 18.14 7.14 -1.75
C LEU A 101 17.40 8.37 -2.27
N ASP A 102 17.09 8.42 -3.56
CA ASP A 102 16.30 9.50 -4.17
C ASP A 102 14.86 9.53 -3.64
N ALA A 103 14.23 8.35 -3.49
CA ALA A 103 12.88 8.24 -2.93
C ALA A 103 12.84 8.64 -1.45
N ILE A 104 13.82 8.18 -0.65
CA ILE A 104 13.99 8.59 0.75
C ILE A 104 14.14 10.11 0.83
N LYS A 105 15.05 10.69 0.04
CA LYS A 105 15.26 12.15 0.01
C LYS A 105 13.98 12.89 -0.33
N HIS A 106 13.22 12.40 -1.33
CA HIS A 106 11.93 13.00 -1.69
C HIS A 106 10.95 13.02 -0.51
N TRP A 107 10.87 11.95 0.26
CA TRP A 107 10.03 11.87 1.46
C TRP A 107 10.50 12.82 2.58
N GLU A 108 11.80 12.90 2.82
CA GLU A 108 12.38 13.76 3.87
C GLU A 108 12.26 15.25 3.56
N ASP A 109 12.39 15.63 2.28
CA ASP A 109 12.25 17.01 1.81
C ASP A 109 10.80 17.52 1.90
N ASN A 110 9.81 16.64 1.75
CA ASN A 110 8.40 17.01 1.62
C ASN A 110 7.55 16.72 2.86
N THR A 111 8.03 15.88 3.78
CA THR A 111 7.26 15.42 4.94
C THR A 111 8.11 15.41 6.23
N PRO A 112 7.49 15.27 7.41
CA PRO A 112 8.22 15.05 8.66
C PRO A 112 8.76 13.61 8.84
N ILE A 113 8.52 12.69 7.90
CA ILE A 113 9.09 11.33 7.96
C ILE A 113 10.60 11.41 7.81
N ARG A 114 11.34 10.64 8.61
CA ARG A 114 12.80 10.58 8.58
C ARG A 114 13.27 9.15 8.40
N PHE A 115 14.35 8.96 7.64
CA PHE A 115 14.98 7.67 7.44
C PHE A 115 16.34 7.66 8.11
N VAL A 116 16.63 6.56 8.81
CA VAL A 116 17.94 6.38 9.45
C VAL A 116 18.50 5.03 9.05
N LYS A 117 19.80 4.99 8.71
CA LYS A 117 20.46 3.69 8.48
C LYS A 117 20.37 2.87 9.76
N ARG A 118 19.88 1.65 9.64
CA ARG A 118 19.72 0.75 10.78
C ARG A 118 21.07 0.47 11.43
N LYS A 119 21.03 0.39 12.75
CA LYS A 119 22.11 -0.07 13.64
C LYS A 119 21.57 -1.25 14.41
N ALA A 120 22.06 -2.47 14.13
CA ALA A 120 21.51 -3.71 14.70
C ALA A 120 21.58 -3.78 16.23
N THR A 121 22.51 -3.04 16.85
CA THR A 121 22.68 -2.96 18.30
C THR A 121 21.73 -1.95 18.97
N ASP A 122 21.03 -1.13 18.19
CA ASP A 122 20.12 -0.11 18.72
C ASP A 122 18.71 -0.70 18.91
N PRO A 123 18.18 -0.78 20.15
CA PRO A 123 16.84 -1.30 20.39
C PRO A 123 15.73 -0.46 19.75
N ALA A 124 15.98 0.83 19.47
CA ALA A 124 15.05 1.68 18.73
C ALA A 124 14.91 1.25 17.26
N HIS A 125 15.86 0.47 16.74
CA HIS A 125 15.86 -0.06 15.38
C HIS A 125 15.35 -1.50 15.27
N ARG A 126 14.72 -2.04 16.33
CA ARG A 126 14.10 -3.39 16.30
C ARG A 126 13.13 -3.56 15.14
N ASP A 127 12.33 -2.53 14.87
CA ASP A 127 11.42 -2.48 13.74
C ASP A 127 12.07 -1.66 12.63
N PHE A 128 12.13 -2.20 11.41
CA PHE A 128 12.89 -1.61 10.31
C PHE A 128 12.45 -2.17 8.96
N VAL A 129 12.76 -1.43 7.89
CA VAL A 129 12.53 -1.87 6.52
C VAL A 129 13.82 -2.31 5.84
N VAL A 130 13.75 -3.34 5.00
CA VAL A 130 14.84 -3.72 4.10
C VAL A 130 14.37 -3.54 2.67
N PHE A 131 15.03 -2.65 1.93
CA PHE A 131 14.85 -2.54 0.48
C PHE A 131 15.63 -3.66 -0.19
N ARG A 132 14.94 -4.58 -0.87
CA ARG A 132 15.56 -5.78 -1.44
C ARG A 132 15.12 -6.06 -2.87
N PRO A 133 15.91 -6.79 -3.67
CA PRO A 133 15.49 -7.20 -4.99
C PRO A 133 14.35 -8.23 -4.91
N GLY A 134 13.56 -8.30 -5.98
CA GLY A 134 12.50 -9.30 -6.17
C GLY A 134 11.77 -9.06 -7.48
N ASN A 135 10.62 -9.72 -7.64
CA ASN A 135 9.69 -9.43 -8.72
C ASN A 135 8.78 -8.27 -8.31
N GLY A 136 8.35 -7.45 -9.27
CA GLY A 136 7.43 -6.34 -9.00
C GLY A 136 7.92 -5.29 -8.01
N CYS A 137 7.02 -4.40 -7.58
CA CYS A 137 7.22 -3.42 -6.54
C CYS A 137 6.16 -3.68 -5.46
N ALA A 138 6.56 -3.82 -4.19
CA ALA A 138 5.61 -4.11 -3.13
C ALA A 138 6.11 -3.74 -1.73
N SER A 139 5.18 -3.44 -0.83
CA SER A 139 5.46 -3.15 0.57
C SER A 139 4.26 -3.47 1.47
N SER A 140 4.49 -3.62 2.76
CA SER A 140 3.42 -3.65 3.76
C SER A 140 2.93 -2.24 4.09
N VAL A 141 1.63 -2.12 4.40
CA VAL A 141 1.07 -0.86 4.89
C VAL A 141 1.41 -0.65 6.39
N GLY A 142 2.14 0.43 6.69
CA GLY A 142 2.53 0.83 8.04
C GLY A 142 3.63 -0.02 8.68
N ARG A 143 3.92 0.24 9.95
CA ARG A 143 4.86 -0.54 10.78
C ARG A 143 4.23 -1.88 11.17
N ARG A 144 4.83 -2.99 10.75
CA ARG A 144 4.39 -4.37 11.10
C ARG A 144 5.08 -4.93 12.34
N GLY A 145 6.23 -4.36 12.71
CA GLY A 145 7.07 -4.85 13.80
C GLY A 145 8.14 -5.81 13.30
N GLY A 146 9.34 -5.73 13.87
CA GLY A 146 10.51 -6.48 13.39
C GLY A 146 10.95 -6.05 11.99
N ARG A 147 11.58 -6.98 11.27
CA ARG A 147 12.01 -6.78 9.89
C ARG A 147 10.81 -6.86 8.95
N GLN A 148 10.57 -5.81 8.17
CA GLN A 148 9.63 -5.83 7.03
C GLN A 148 10.34 -5.45 5.73
N GLU A 149 9.75 -5.81 4.60
CA GLU A 149 10.41 -5.70 3.30
C GLU A 149 9.76 -4.63 2.42
N VAL A 150 10.60 -3.96 1.62
CA VAL A 150 10.19 -3.21 0.44
C VAL A 150 10.84 -3.89 -0.76
N ILE A 151 10.03 -4.53 -1.59
CA ILE A 151 10.48 -5.28 -2.77
C ILE A 151 10.58 -4.32 -3.94
N LEU A 152 11.71 -4.33 -4.63
CA LEU A 152 11.96 -3.50 -5.80
C LEU A 152 12.62 -4.31 -6.93
N GLY A 153 11.81 -4.77 -7.87
CA GLY A 153 12.26 -5.40 -9.10
C GLY A 153 12.93 -4.45 -10.08
N GLY A 154 13.51 -5.01 -11.15
CA GLY A 154 14.32 -4.25 -12.12
C GLY A 154 13.58 -3.09 -12.79
N ALA A 155 12.25 -3.23 -12.99
CA ALA A 155 11.40 -2.21 -13.60
C ALA A 155 10.96 -1.10 -12.63
N CYS A 156 11.13 -1.24 -11.31
CA CYS A 156 10.70 -0.24 -10.34
C CYS A 156 11.56 1.02 -10.45
N SER A 157 10.95 2.15 -10.80
CA SER A 157 11.62 3.45 -10.80
C SER A 157 11.78 4.02 -9.39
N ALA A 158 12.47 5.16 -9.24
CA ALA A 158 12.45 5.93 -8.00
C ALA A 158 11.02 6.34 -7.61
N GLY A 159 10.17 6.64 -8.59
CA GLY A 159 8.75 6.92 -8.40
C GLY A 159 7.96 5.76 -7.80
N ASN A 160 8.22 4.53 -8.26
CA ASN A 160 7.64 3.33 -7.65
C ASN A 160 8.15 3.18 -6.21
N CYS A 161 9.43 3.45 -5.95
CA CYS A 161 9.95 3.42 -4.58
C CYS A 161 9.31 4.49 -3.68
N ILE A 162 8.98 5.68 -4.19
CA ILE A 162 8.23 6.70 -3.44
C ILE A 162 6.83 6.17 -3.06
N HIS A 163 6.17 5.47 -3.99
CA HIS A 163 4.87 4.83 -3.76
C HIS A 163 4.97 3.71 -2.70
N GLU A 164 5.94 2.81 -2.80
CA GLU A 164 6.14 1.75 -1.80
C GLU A 164 6.47 2.28 -0.40
N ILE A 165 7.23 3.39 -0.34
CA ILE A 165 7.42 4.10 0.93
C ILE A 165 6.09 4.69 1.44
N GLY A 166 5.21 5.14 0.55
CA GLY A 166 3.84 5.55 0.91
C GLY A 166 3.08 4.47 1.66
N HIS A 167 3.11 3.23 1.15
CA HIS A 167 2.59 2.07 1.89
C HIS A 167 3.31 1.88 3.22
N THR A 168 4.65 1.85 3.24
CA THR A 168 5.44 1.69 4.48
C THR A 168 5.07 2.73 5.54
N VAL A 169 4.81 3.97 5.15
CA VAL A 169 4.38 5.07 6.05
C VAL A 169 2.96 4.83 6.56
N GLY A 170 2.11 4.21 5.75
CA GLY A 170 0.78 3.77 6.14
C GLY A 170 -0.34 4.17 5.18
N LEU A 171 -0.03 4.65 3.97
CA LEU A 171 -1.04 5.02 2.98
C LEU A 171 -1.57 3.78 2.24
N TRP A 172 -2.86 3.78 1.94
CA TRP A 172 -3.48 2.84 1.01
C TRP A 172 -3.62 3.47 -0.38
N HIS A 173 -4.12 2.70 -1.33
CA HIS A 173 -4.39 3.22 -2.65
C HIS A 173 -5.56 4.22 -2.70
N GLU A 174 -5.45 5.21 -3.58
CA GLU A 174 -6.50 6.23 -3.76
C GLU A 174 -7.73 5.66 -4.48
N GLN A 175 -7.55 4.73 -5.43
CA GLN A 175 -8.68 4.12 -6.16
C GLN A 175 -9.49 3.12 -5.33
N SER A 176 -9.00 2.67 -4.17
CA SER A 176 -9.76 1.75 -3.30
C SER A 176 -10.61 2.46 -2.26
N ARG A 177 -10.61 3.81 -2.24
CA ARG A 177 -11.49 4.63 -1.39
C ARG A 177 -12.97 4.26 -1.55
N LYS A 178 -13.75 4.43 -0.49
CA LYS A 178 -15.21 4.25 -0.49
C LYS A 178 -15.94 5.20 -1.44
N ASP A 179 -15.48 6.44 -1.55
CA ASP A 179 -16.07 7.48 -2.38
C ASP A 179 -15.57 7.44 -3.84
N ARG A 180 -14.64 6.54 -4.20
CA ARG A 180 -13.98 6.53 -5.53
C ARG A 180 -14.96 6.50 -6.70
N ASP A 181 -16.13 5.86 -6.54
CA ASP A 181 -17.15 5.80 -7.59
C ASP A 181 -17.81 7.17 -7.85
N GLN A 182 -17.61 8.20 -7.03
CA GLN A 182 -17.98 9.58 -7.34
C GLN A 182 -16.99 10.24 -8.32
N PHE A 183 -15.76 9.73 -8.41
CA PHE A 183 -14.64 10.36 -9.11
C PHE A 183 -14.16 9.58 -10.33
N VAL A 184 -14.24 8.25 -10.29
CA VAL A 184 -13.81 7.35 -11.36
C VAL A 184 -14.87 6.30 -11.67
N THR A 185 -14.79 5.71 -12.86
CA THR A 185 -15.52 4.52 -13.27
C THR A 185 -14.53 3.39 -13.49
N VAL A 186 -14.71 2.26 -12.80
CA VAL A 186 -13.90 1.05 -13.01
C VAL A 186 -14.59 0.14 -14.03
N LYS A 187 -13.92 -0.15 -15.14
CA LYS A 187 -14.36 -1.08 -16.18
C LYS A 187 -13.89 -2.51 -15.85
N LEU A 188 -14.55 -3.19 -14.91
CA LEU A 188 -14.17 -4.55 -14.51
C LEU A 188 -14.15 -5.57 -15.66
N ASN A 189 -14.93 -5.34 -16.73
CA ASN A 189 -14.91 -6.20 -17.92
C ASN A 189 -13.61 -6.07 -18.74
N ALA A 190 -12.90 -4.95 -18.62
CA ALA A 190 -11.58 -4.72 -19.23
C ALA A 190 -10.42 -5.26 -18.38
N VAL A 191 -10.70 -5.67 -17.14
CA VAL A 191 -9.71 -6.18 -16.18
C VAL A 191 -9.54 -7.69 -16.36
N VAL A 192 -8.30 -8.20 -16.28
CA VAL A 192 -8.02 -9.63 -16.25
C VAL A 192 -8.83 -10.29 -15.12
N GLN A 193 -9.56 -11.36 -15.43
CA GLN A 193 -10.57 -11.93 -14.55
C GLN A 193 -10.06 -12.23 -13.13
N ASN A 194 -8.86 -12.82 -13.02
CA ASN A 194 -8.22 -13.17 -11.75
C ASN A 194 -7.77 -11.94 -10.93
N ALA A 195 -7.68 -10.75 -11.53
CA ALA A 195 -7.17 -9.52 -10.90
C ALA A 195 -8.28 -8.52 -10.52
N ARG A 196 -9.55 -8.85 -10.79
CA ARG A 196 -10.70 -7.96 -10.50
C ARG A 196 -10.82 -7.58 -9.02
N HIS A 197 -10.43 -8.47 -8.12
CA HIS A 197 -10.43 -8.23 -6.68
C HIS A 197 -9.51 -7.06 -6.26
N ASN A 198 -8.50 -6.69 -7.06
CA ASN A 198 -7.64 -5.53 -6.79
C ASN A 198 -8.37 -4.18 -6.93
N PHE A 199 -9.63 -4.19 -7.35
CA PHE A 199 -10.50 -3.03 -7.46
C PHE A 199 -11.61 -3.03 -6.41
N ASP A 200 -11.67 -4.01 -5.52
CA ASP A 200 -12.65 -4.01 -4.44
C ASP A 200 -12.50 -2.71 -3.62
N GLN A 201 -13.61 -2.11 -3.18
CA GLN A 201 -13.54 -0.92 -2.33
C GLN A 201 -13.31 -1.37 -0.91
N HIS A 202 -12.30 -0.82 -0.26
CA HIS A 202 -12.03 -1.13 1.14
C HIS A 202 -12.46 0.06 1.97
N ILE A 203 -13.25 -0.25 3.01
CA ILE A 203 -13.52 0.59 4.17
C ILE A 203 -14.85 1.33 4.12
N GLN A 204 -15.58 1.20 5.24
CA GLN A 204 -16.94 1.65 5.40
C GLN A 204 -17.07 3.07 5.92
N ASP A 205 -15.99 3.83 6.10
CA ASP A 205 -15.98 5.30 6.17
C ASP A 205 -14.54 5.76 6.37
N GLY A 206 -13.79 5.92 5.29
CA GLY A 206 -12.59 6.73 5.40
C GLY A 206 -13.05 8.19 5.47
N MET A 207 -12.76 8.95 6.53
CA MET A 207 -12.58 10.41 6.45
C MET A 207 -11.99 10.70 5.07
N ASP A 208 -12.73 11.41 4.24
CA ASP A 208 -12.18 12.21 3.17
C ASP A 208 -11.28 13.25 3.87
N LEU A 209 -10.09 12.83 4.32
CA LEU A 209 -9.15 13.71 5.03
C LEU A 209 -8.93 14.94 4.17
N LEU A 210 -8.98 14.75 2.86
CA LEU A 210 -8.92 15.70 1.79
C LEU A 210 -9.78 15.19 0.62
N ALA A 211 -10.07 16.08 -0.32
CA ALA A 211 -10.73 15.73 -1.58
C ALA A 211 -9.97 14.60 -2.31
N TYR A 212 -10.71 13.81 -3.10
CA TYR A 212 -10.13 12.79 -3.97
C TYR A 212 -9.00 13.36 -4.83
N ASP A 213 -7.84 12.71 -4.79
CA ASP A 213 -6.64 13.19 -5.46
C ASP A 213 -6.26 12.30 -6.64
N TYR A 214 -6.78 12.66 -7.82
CA TYR A 214 -6.38 12.03 -9.09
C TYR A 214 -4.86 12.02 -9.31
N GLY A 215 -4.15 13.01 -8.78
CA GLY A 215 -2.70 13.16 -8.90
C GLY A 215 -1.91 12.43 -7.81
N SER A 216 -2.57 11.74 -6.88
CA SER A 216 -1.90 10.97 -5.82
C SER A 216 -0.93 9.95 -6.42
N ILE A 217 0.25 9.82 -5.81
CA ILE A 217 1.18 8.76 -6.18
C ILE A 217 0.64 7.37 -5.82
N MET A 218 -0.36 7.31 -4.94
CA MET A 218 -1.08 6.11 -4.53
C MET A 218 -2.26 5.77 -5.45
N HIS A 219 -2.50 6.54 -6.51
CA HIS A 219 -3.54 6.20 -7.49
C HIS A 219 -2.99 5.22 -8.54
N TYR A 220 -3.78 4.21 -8.89
CA TYR A 220 -3.50 3.35 -10.05
C TYR A 220 -3.50 4.12 -11.38
N PRO A 221 -2.73 3.67 -12.39
CA PRO A 221 -2.86 4.16 -13.75
C PRO A 221 -4.14 3.68 -14.43
N ARG A 222 -4.43 4.29 -15.58
CA ARG A 222 -5.67 4.07 -16.32
C ARG A 222 -5.83 2.63 -16.79
N ASP A 223 -4.74 1.95 -17.12
CA ASP A 223 -4.68 0.59 -17.68
C ASP A 223 -4.31 -0.48 -16.64
N ALA A 224 -4.40 -0.17 -15.35
CA ALA A 224 -4.07 -1.10 -14.28
C ALA A 224 -4.82 -2.43 -14.45
N PHE A 225 -4.08 -3.55 -14.46
CA PHE A 225 -4.62 -4.91 -14.66
C PHE A 225 -5.46 -5.10 -15.94
N SER A 226 -5.24 -4.28 -16.97
CA SER A 226 -5.95 -4.40 -18.24
C SER A 226 -5.66 -5.74 -18.92
N ALA A 227 -6.70 -6.38 -19.44
CA ALA A 227 -6.59 -7.61 -20.21
C ALA A 227 -6.04 -7.38 -21.63
N THR A 228 -6.24 -6.19 -22.18
CA THR A 228 -5.95 -5.87 -23.60
C THR A 228 -5.14 -4.57 -23.78
N GLY A 229 -4.77 -3.90 -22.68
CA GLY A 229 -4.10 -2.60 -22.68
C GLY A 229 -5.07 -1.40 -22.77
N GLU A 230 -6.38 -1.65 -22.79
CA GLU A 230 -7.39 -0.60 -22.69
C GLU A 230 -7.54 -0.06 -21.25
N ASP A 231 -8.12 1.14 -21.12
CA ASP A 231 -8.37 1.74 -19.81
C ASP A 231 -9.34 0.89 -18.97
N THR A 232 -8.90 0.55 -17.76
CA THR A 232 -9.70 -0.06 -16.69
C THR A 232 -10.24 0.98 -15.71
N ILE A 233 -9.60 2.15 -15.58
CA ILE A 233 -10.07 3.27 -14.73
C ILE A 233 -10.28 4.52 -15.58
N ILE A 234 -11.48 5.07 -15.54
CA ILE A 234 -11.86 6.29 -16.26
C ILE A 234 -12.22 7.40 -15.28
N PRO A 235 -11.45 8.49 -15.21
CA PRO A 235 -11.86 9.68 -14.47
C PRO A 235 -13.17 10.26 -15.00
N LYS A 236 -14.10 10.59 -14.10
CA LYS A 236 -15.36 11.26 -14.45
C LYS A 236 -15.16 12.75 -14.76
N LYS A 237 -14.12 13.36 -14.19
CA LYS A 237 -13.71 14.72 -14.52
C LYS A 237 -12.89 14.71 -15.82
N ALA A 238 -13.30 15.52 -16.80
CA ALA A 238 -12.59 15.62 -18.06
C ALA A 238 -11.19 16.23 -17.89
N GLY A 239 -10.21 15.69 -18.63
CA GLY A 239 -8.85 16.25 -18.72
C GLY A 239 -7.94 16.02 -17.52
N VAL A 240 -8.33 15.18 -16.55
CA VAL A 240 -7.43 14.81 -15.44
C VAL A 240 -6.63 13.55 -15.77
N GLU A 241 -5.38 13.54 -15.35
CA GLU A 241 -4.49 12.38 -15.42
C GLU A 241 -4.49 11.63 -14.09
N ILE A 242 -4.31 10.31 -14.14
CA ILE A 242 -4.16 9.42 -12.98
C ILE A 242 -2.97 8.48 -13.17
N GLY A 243 -2.42 7.96 -12.07
CA GLY A 243 -1.34 6.96 -12.12
C GLY A 243 0.07 7.51 -12.22
N GLN A 244 0.28 8.80 -11.93
CA GLN A 244 1.62 9.38 -11.97
C GLN A 244 2.57 8.68 -10.98
N ARG A 245 3.84 8.55 -11.37
CA ARG A 245 4.93 8.01 -10.54
C ARG A 245 6.12 8.97 -10.51
N LYS A 246 5.86 10.27 -10.38
CA LYS A 246 6.90 11.32 -10.39
C LYS A 246 7.21 11.83 -8.99
N LYS A 247 6.19 12.07 -8.16
CA LYS A 247 6.34 12.67 -6.84
C LYS A 247 5.09 12.50 -5.98
N LEU A 248 5.23 12.73 -4.68
CA LEU A 248 4.09 12.97 -3.79
C LEU A 248 3.27 14.16 -4.27
N SER A 249 1.95 14.00 -4.28
CA SER A 249 1.01 15.10 -4.46
C SER A 249 0.86 15.93 -3.19
N ALA A 250 0.14 17.05 -3.29
CA ALA A 250 -0.25 17.82 -2.10
C ALA A 250 -1.17 17.01 -1.17
N GLY A 251 -2.05 16.17 -1.75
CA GLY A 251 -2.91 15.25 -1.01
C GLY A 251 -2.10 14.24 -0.22
N ASP A 252 -1.13 13.57 -0.84
CA ASP A 252 -0.25 12.59 -0.20
C ASP A 252 0.47 13.19 1.03
N ILE A 253 1.08 14.36 0.85
CA ILE A 253 1.84 15.06 1.91
C ILE A 253 0.90 15.43 3.08
N ALA A 254 -0.28 15.94 2.79
CA ALA A 254 -1.22 16.39 3.80
C ALA A 254 -1.88 15.20 4.53
N SER A 255 -2.16 14.10 3.84
CA SER A 255 -2.62 12.83 4.44
C SER A 255 -1.60 12.31 5.45
N VAL A 256 -0.31 12.26 5.10
CA VAL A 256 0.74 11.81 6.04
C VAL A 256 0.89 12.77 7.22
N LYS A 257 0.83 14.08 7.01
CA LYS A 257 0.87 15.06 8.12
C LYS A 257 -0.27 14.89 9.11
N LYS A 258 -1.46 14.46 8.66
CA LYS A 258 -2.57 14.10 9.56
C LYS A 258 -2.30 12.77 10.25
N LEU A 259 -1.83 11.77 9.50
CA LEU A 259 -1.54 10.41 9.98
C LEU A 259 -0.54 10.36 11.14
N ILE A 260 0.46 11.26 11.14
CA ILE A 260 1.54 11.29 12.15
C ILE A 260 1.28 12.21 13.34
N LYS A 261 0.18 12.96 13.34
CA LYS A 261 -0.21 13.86 14.44
C LYS A 261 -1.16 13.19 15.44
N SER A 262 -1.70 12.03 15.09
CA SER A 262 -2.56 11.15 15.90
C SER A 262 -1.74 10.11 16.64
#